data_AF-A0A1U7P217-F1
#
_entry.id   AF-A0A1U7P217-F1
#
_cell.length_a   1.000
_cell.length_b   1.000
_cell.length_c   1.000
_cell.angle_alpha   90.00
_cell.angle_beta   90.00
_cell.angle_gamma   90.00
#
_symmetry.space_group_name_H-M   'P 1'
#
loop_
_entity.id
_entity.type
_entity.pdbx_description
1 polymer ?
#
loop_
_entity_poly.entity_id
_entity_poly.type
_entity_poly.pdbx_seq_one_letter_code
_entity_poly.pdbx_strand_id
1 'polypeptide(L)'
;MVCTGLTLSPHISLDERNAEYFAGILNVVHLRSALRKAMGILNRRTSEIYTNAAMNPAKNNFVILHEVGHQAMPWQRGLAMHYDDTATLSDDTHNIFEREANLFAADTLFQLERFATDAADLPLGLSAVLQLAGRYRASVHASLRRYVESSFRPCFAFVLSGQPILQADAAIYPVVTTHESPEFTFRFPTWTRPQQLPAAHPMFARVSREKLIDMEYAEFTLVEDGTAHDAIAHLFYNGHHLLVLLIPRDITGRARRRIVQTRR
;
A
#
# COMPACT_ATOMS: atom_id res chain seq x y z
N MET A 1 -13.58 23.83 -10.32
CA MET A 1 -12.50 23.15 -9.58
C MET A 1 -12.17 24.02 -8.36
N VAL A 2 -12.58 23.60 -7.17
CA VAL A 2 -12.31 24.36 -5.94
C VAL A 2 -10.84 24.11 -5.58
N CYS A 3 -9.96 25.03 -5.96
CA CYS A 3 -8.61 25.06 -5.40
C CYS A 3 -8.76 25.25 -3.88
N THR A 4 -8.26 24.31 -3.09
CA THR A 4 -8.40 24.32 -1.62
C THR A 4 -7.70 25.50 -0.94
N GLY A 5 -6.94 26.31 -1.69
CA GLY A 5 -6.21 27.48 -1.21
C GLY A 5 -5.06 27.14 -0.27
N LEU A 6 -4.65 25.85 -0.23
CA LEU A 6 -3.62 25.37 0.68
C LEU A 6 -2.22 25.60 0.12
N THR A 7 -1.30 25.97 1.00
CA THR A 7 0.12 26.11 0.72
C THR A 7 0.89 25.02 1.47
N LEU A 8 1.80 24.34 0.78
CA LEU A 8 2.75 23.46 1.46
C LEU A 8 3.85 24.33 2.06
N SER A 9 4.19 24.11 3.34
CA SER A 9 5.23 24.88 4.04
C SER A 9 6.51 24.05 4.21
N PRO A 10 7.35 23.87 3.15
CA PRO A 10 8.52 22.98 3.20
C PRO A 10 9.66 23.52 4.07
N HIS A 11 9.62 24.80 4.44
CA HIS A 11 10.66 25.45 5.22
C HIS A 11 10.62 25.10 6.71
N ILE A 12 9.50 24.58 7.21
CA ILE A 12 9.33 24.16 8.60
C ILE A 12 8.95 22.68 8.60
N SER A 13 9.90 21.84 9.00
CA SER A 13 9.69 20.40 9.11
C SER A 13 8.89 20.06 10.38
N LEU A 14 7.95 19.14 10.25
CA LEU A 14 7.21 18.59 11.37
C LEU A 14 8.10 17.66 12.20
N ASP A 15 8.81 18.22 13.18
CA ASP A 15 9.69 17.48 14.09
C ASP A 15 9.88 18.20 15.43
N GLU A 16 10.51 17.50 16.40
CA GLU A 16 10.67 17.98 17.77
C GLU A 16 11.48 19.28 17.89
N ARG A 17 12.31 19.63 16.89
CA ARG A 17 13.10 20.88 16.91
C ARG A 17 12.21 22.11 16.73
N ASN A 18 11.08 21.94 16.05
CA ASN A 18 10.09 22.99 15.80
C ASN A 18 8.91 22.90 16.79
N ALA A 19 9.06 22.20 17.93
CA ALA A 19 7.95 21.96 18.84
C ALA A 19 7.29 23.26 19.36
N GLU A 20 8.07 24.29 19.67
CA GLU A 20 7.54 25.59 20.12
C GLU A 20 6.64 26.24 19.06
N TYR A 21 7.01 26.14 17.79
CA TYR A 21 6.20 26.62 16.67
C TYR A 21 4.84 25.92 16.61
N PHE A 22 4.83 24.59 16.77
CA PHE A 22 3.61 23.79 16.70
C PHE A 22 2.78 23.80 17.98
N ALA A 23 3.29 24.30 19.10
CA ALA A 23 2.53 24.42 20.35
C ALA A 23 1.29 25.31 20.20
N GLY A 24 1.39 26.36 19.39
CA GLY A 24 0.26 27.24 19.09
C GLY A 24 -0.74 26.67 18.07
N ILE A 25 -0.40 25.54 17.43
CA ILE A 25 -1.21 24.88 16.39
C ILE A 25 -1.90 23.64 16.97
N LEU A 26 -1.15 22.81 17.69
CA LEU A 26 -1.63 21.60 18.34
C LEU A 26 -1.94 21.88 19.82
N ASN A 27 -3.23 21.93 20.17
CA ASN A 27 -3.65 22.07 21.57
C ASN A 27 -3.59 20.71 22.31
N VAL A 28 -2.39 20.19 22.52
CA VAL A 28 -2.16 18.85 23.10
C VAL A 28 -1.24 18.90 24.31
N VAL A 29 -1.67 18.24 25.40
CA VAL A 29 -0.93 18.17 26.68
C VAL A 29 0.45 17.50 26.52
N HIS A 30 0.62 16.63 25.53
CA HIS A 30 1.87 15.92 25.22
C HIS A 30 2.40 16.24 23.82
N LEU A 31 2.61 17.53 23.54
CA LEU A 31 3.05 18.05 22.24
C LEU A 31 4.20 17.28 21.60
N ARG A 32 5.28 16.98 22.32
CA ARG A 32 6.41 16.23 21.75
C ARG A 32 6.03 14.81 21.32
N SER A 33 5.20 14.13 22.11
CA SER A 33 4.69 12.79 21.77
C SER A 33 3.74 12.83 20.57
N ALA A 34 2.88 13.84 20.51
CA ALA A 34 1.98 14.07 19.38
C ALA A 34 2.76 14.40 18.10
N LEU A 35 3.75 15.29 18.15
CA LEU A 35 4.60 15.65 17.02
C LEU A 35 5.40 14.46 16.47
N ARG A 36 5.88 13.57 17.34
CA ARG A 36 6.58 12.35 16.91
C ARG A 36 5.67 11.37 16.17
N LYS A 37 4.37 11.37 16.48
CA LYS A 37 3.37 10.49 15.86
C LYS A 37 2.71 11.12 14.63
N ALA A 38 2.56 12.44 14.63
CA ALA A 38 1.96 13.20 13.55
C ALA A 38 2.83 13.10 12.29
N MET A 39 2.20 12.71 11.18
CA MET A 39 2.87 12.58 9.89
C MET A 39 2.63 13.83 9.02
N GLY A 40 1.48 14.47 9.21
CA GLY A 40 1.10 15.76 8.63
C GLY A 40 0.29 16.56 9.63
N ILE A 41 0.24 17.89 9.42
CA ILE A 41 -0.65 18.81 10.14
C ILE A 41 -1.20 19.82 9.15
N LEU A 42 -2.53 19.99 9.16
CA LEU A 42 -3.22 21.09 8.51
C LEU A 42 -3.44 22.25 9.49
N ASN A 43 -2.77 23.38 9.27
CA ASN A 43 -3.11 24.65 9.90
C ASN A 43 -4.18 25.38 9.08
N ARG A 44 -5.45 25.24 9.48
CA ARG A 44 -6.59 25.84 8.78
C ARG A 44 -6.61 27.37 8.83
N ARG A 45 -5.99 28.00 9.85
CA ARG A 45 -5.98 29.46 10.00
C ARG A 45 -5.11 30.13 8.95
N THR A 46 -3.97 29.53 8.64
CA THR A 46 -3.02 30.02 7.64
C THR A 46 -3.15 29.29 6.30
N SER A 47 -4.01 28.26 6.22
CA SER A 47 -4.15 27.38 5.06
C SER A 47 -2.83 26.71 4.67
N GLU A 48 -2.10 26.22 5.66
CA GLU A 48 -0.78 25.61 5.47
C GLU A 48 -0.78 24.13 5.86
N ILE A 49 -0.07 23.31 5.07
CA ILE A 49 0.23 21.92 5.40
C ILE A 49 1.70 21.79 5.80
N TYR A 50 1.93 21.14 6.92
CA TYR A 50 3.25 20.79 7.44
C TYR A 50 3.44 19.29 7.41
N THR A 51 4.59 18.82 6.94
CA THR A 51 4.96 17.41 6.96
C THR A 51 6.38 17.20 7.46
N ASN A 52 6.72 15.96 7.79
CA ASN A 52 8.07 15.61 8.22
C ASN A 52 8.99 15.50 6.99
N ALA A 53 10.04 16.34 6.92
CA ALA A 53 10.97 16.37 5.80
C ALA A 53 11.78 15.07 5.61
N ALA A 54 11.94 14.26 6.67
CA ALA A 54 12.62 12.97 6.60
C ALA A 54 11.74 11.85 6.01
N MET A 55 10.46 12.13 5.74
CA MET A 55 9.52 11.16 5.20
C MET A 55 9.86 10.81 3.75
N ASN A 56 9.73 9.53 3.39
CA ASN A 56 9.92 9.14 1.99
C ASN A 56 8.90 9.87 1.08
N PRO A 57 9.27 10.21 -0.17
CA PRO A 57 8.44 11.06 -1.04
C PRO A 57 7.03 10.51 -1.29
N ALA A 58 6.88 9.20 -1.46
CA ALA A 58 5.59 8.58 -1.73
C ALA A 58 4.63 8.68 -0.54
N LYS A 59 5.15 8.43 0.67
CA LYS A 59 4.39 8.58 1.91
C LYS A 59 4.06 10.07 2.15
N ASN A 60 5.00 10.96 1.87
CA ASN A 60 4.77 12.41 1.98
C ASN A 60 3.65 12.88 1.05
N ASN A 61 3.62 12.42 -0.21
CA ASN A 61 2.54 12.73 -1.14
C ASN A 61 1.17 12.27 -0.61
N PHE A 62 1.10 11.04 -0.08
CA PHE A 62 -0.15 10.51 0.48
C PHE A 62 -0.62 11.34 1.68
N VAL A 63 0.28 11.67 2.60
CA VAL A 63 -0.03 12.51 3.78
C VAL A 63 -0.51 13.90 3.34
N ILE A 64 0.15 14.53 2.37
CA ILE A 64 -0.31 15.83 1.85
C ILE A 64 -1.73 15.71 1.30
N LEU A 65 -2.02 14.67 0.51
CA LEU A 65 -3.36 14.46 -0.05
C LEU A 65 -4.41 14.14 1.03
N HIS A 66 -4.01 13.49 2.12
CA HIS A 66 -4.85 13.25 3.29
C HIS A 66 -5.24 14.57 3.97
N GLU A 67 -4.27 15.46 4.24
CA GLU A 67 -4.55 16.80 4.78
C GLU A 67 -5.39 17.65 3.82
N VAL A 68 -5.15 17.53 2.51
CA VAL A 68 -6.00 18.17 1.49
C VAL A 68 -7.44 17.64 1.58
N GLY A 69 -7.63 16.35 1.82
CA GLY A 69 -8.95 15.73 2.01
C GLY A 69 -9.72 16.37 3.16
N HIS A 70 -9.08 16.55 4.31
CA HIS A 70 -9.67 17.24 5.47
C HIS A 70 -10.15 18.66 5.17
N GLN A 71 -9.51 19.35 4.23
CA GLN A 71 -9.91 20.69 3.79
C GLN A 71 -10.93 20.67 2.66
N ALA A 72 -10.81 19.73 1.72
CA ALA A 72 -11.63 19.66 0.52
C ALA A 72 -13.07 19.23 0.82
N MET A 73 -13.26 18.33 1.81
CA MET A 73 -14.57 17.82 2.19
C MET A 73 -15.33 18.85 3.06
N PRO A 74 -16.47 19.41 2.59
CA PRO A 74 -17.13 20.52 3.27
C PRO A 74 -17.62 20.21 4.68
N TRP A 75 -18.05 18.97 4.96
CA TRP A 75 -18.53 18.57 6.28
C TRP A 75 -17.38 18.50 7.30
N GLN A 76 -16.22 17.96 6.90
CA GLN A 76 -15.03 17.96 7.76
C GLN A 76 -14.49 19.38 7.98
N ARG A 77 -14.45 20.20 6.91
CA ARG A 77 -14.01 21.59 7.00
C ARG A 77 -14.97 22.43 7.85
N GLY A 78 -16.28 22.29 7.67
CA GLY A 78 -17.30 23.07 8.35
C GLY A 78 -17.39 22.77 9.84
N LEU A 79 -17.38 21.49 10.23
CA LEU A 79 -17.42 21.08 11.64
C LEU A 79 -16.19 21.58 12.41
N ALA A 80 -14.99 21.45 11.83
CA ALA A 80 -13.75 21.94 12.43
C ALA A 80 -13.61 23.47 12.48
N MET A 81 -14.32 24.22 11.62
CA MET A 81 -14.25 25.70 11.61
C MET A 81 -15.34 26.38 12.45
N HIS A 82 -16.50 25.73 12.63
CA HIS A 82 -17.69 26.40 13.15
C HIS A 82 -18.20 25.87 14.49
N TYR A 83 -17.90 24.63 14.88
CA TYR A 83 -18.62 24.01 15.99
C TYR A 83 -17.78 23.24 17.01
N ASP A 84 -16.62 22.67 16.65
CA ASP A 84 -15.86 21.84 17.58
C ASP A 84 -14.35 22.05 17.44
N ASP A 85 -13.66 22.26 18.57
CA ASP A 85 -12.26 21.89 18.65
C ASP A 85 -12.17 20.35 18.63
N THR A 86 -11.00 19.79 18.32
CA THR A 86 -10.82 18.31 18.31
C THR A 86 -11.09 17.64 19.67
N ALA A 87 -11.47 18.40 20.71
CA ALA A 87 -11.76 17.91 22.05
C ALA A 87 -13.25 17.60 22.29
N THR A 88 -14.16 18.11 21.46
CA THR A 88 -15.63 17.89 21.60
C THR A 88 -16.23 16.97 20.54
N LEU A 89 -15.50 16.68 19.46
CA LEU A 89 -15.88 15.66 18.49
C LEU A 89 -15.87 14.27 19.14
N SER A 90 -16.90 13.45 18.92
CA SER A 90 -16.86 12.05 19.36
C SER A 90 -15.77 11.26 18.64
N ASP A 91 -15.16 10.31 19.33
CA ASP A 91 -14.14 9.41 18.76
C ASP A 91 -14.63 8.71 17.48
N ASP A 92 -15.92 8.35 17.42
CA ASP A 92 -16.53 7.75 16.24
C ASP A 92 -16.53 8.70 15.03
N THR A 93 -16.87 9.97 15.25
CA THR A 93 -16.86 10.98 14.18
C THR A 93 -15.44 11.23 13.69
N HIS A 94 -14.47 11.31 14.61
CA HIS A 94 -13.06 11.44 14.27
C HIS A 94 -12.58 10.27 13.41
N ASN A 95 -12.92 9.04 13.81
CA ASN A 95 -12.56 7.83 13.06
C ASN A 95 -13.18 7.80 11.65
N ILE A 96 -14.41 8.30 11.49
CA ILE A 96 -15.04 8.44 10.17
C ILE A 96 -14.25 9.46 9.33
N PHE A 97 -13.91 10.61 9.89
CA PHE A 97 -13.19 11.67 9.16
C PHE A 97 -11.82 11.21 8.68
N GLU A 98 -11.07 10.51 9.52
CA GLU A 98 -9.78 9.91 9.17
C GLU A 98 -9.91 8.87 8.05
N ARG A 99 -10.96 8.04 8.08
CA ARG A 99 -11.22 7.05 7.01
C ARG A 99 -11.55 7.73 5.69
N GLU A 100 -12.39 8.76 5.71
CA GLU A 100 -12.74 9.53 4.53
C GLU A 100 -11.53 10.28 3.95
N ALA A 101 -10.69 10.89 4.78
CA ALA A 101 -9.47 11.57 4.33
C ALA A 101 -8.47 10.58 3.71
N ASN A 102 -8.34 9.38 4.29
CA ASN A 102 -7.54 8.31 3.70
C ASN A 102 -8.10 7.84 2.34
N LEU A 103 -9.42 7.73 2.20
CA LEU A 103 -10.06 7.37 0.93
C LEU A 103 -9.85 8.48 -0.11
N PHE A 104 -10.09 9.73 0.26
CA PHE A 104 -9.85 10.90 -0.60
C PHE A 104 -8.40 10.93 -1.09
N ALA A 105 -7.43 10.70 -0.19
CA ALA A 105 -6.02 10.68 -0.53
C ALA A 105 -5.69 9.56 -1.51
N ALA A 106 -6.20 8.35 -1.25
CA ALA A 106 -5.97 7.20 -2.13
C ALA A 106 -6.57 7.42 -3.52
N ASP A 107 -7.80 7.89 -3.60
CA ASP A 107 -8.51 8.09 -4.87
C ASP A 107 -7.94 9.26 -5.67
N THR A 108 -7.53 10.33 -5.01
CA THR A 108 -6.82 11.44 -5.66
C THR A 108 -5.43 11.00 -6.14
N LEU A 109 -4.69 10.25 -5.31
CA LEU A 109 -3.36 9.76 -5.65
C LEU A 109 -3.40 8.85 -6.87
N PHE A 110 -4.36 7.92 -6.93
CA PHE A 110 -4.53 6.98 -8.03
C PHE A 110 -5.44 7.51 -9.16
N GLN A 111 -5.97 8.72 -9.03
CA GLN A 111 -6.82 9.35 -10.04
C GLN A 111 -8.01 8.45 -10.47
N LEU A 112 -8.65 7.82 -9.48
CA LEU A 112 -9.82 6.96 -9.67
C LEU A 112 -9.59 5.85 -10.73
N GLU A 113 -10.42 5.80 -11.77
CA GLU A 113 -10.40 4.77 -12.82
C GLU A 113 -9.18 4.88 -13.73
N ARG A 114 -8.47 6.02 -13.71
CA ARG A 114 -7.32 6.24 -14.58
C ARG A 114 -6.20 5.25 -14.28
N PHE A 115 -5.96 4.93 -13.01
CA PHE A 115 -4.97 3.92 -12.64
C PHE A 115 -5.30 2.54 -13.22
N ALA A 116 -6.57 2.12 -13.13
CA ALA A 116 -7.01 0.84 -13.66
C ALA A 116 -6.85 0.79 -15.20
N THR A 117 -7.15 1.89 -15.87
CA THR A 117 -6.97 2.05 -17.33
C THR A 117 -5.49 1.92 -17.70
N ASP A 118 -4.62 2.71 -17.05
CA ASP A 118 -3.18 2.67 -17.26
C ASP A 118 -2.58 1.28 -16.93
N ALA A 119 -3.14 0.58 -15.94
CA ALA A 119 -2.72 -0.78 -15.57
C ALA A 119 -3.15 -1.85 -16.60
N ALA A 120 -4.30 -1.67 -17.24
CA ALA A 120 -4.79 -2.58 -18.27
C ALA A 120 -3.91 -2.56 -19.53
N ASP A 121 -3.30 -1.41 -19.83
CA ASP A 121 -2.36 -1.23 -20.95
C ASP A 121 -0.98 -1.89 -20.70
N LEU A 122 -0.74 -2.42 -19.50
CA LEU A 122 0.52 -3.04 -19.12
C LEU A 122 0.42 -4.58 -19.01
N PRO A 123 1.52 -5.31 -19.30
CA PRO A 123 1.60 -6.74 -19.04
C PRO A 123 1.31 -7.07 -17.58
N LEU A 124 0.56 -8.16 -17.34
CA LEU A 124 0.25 -8.59 -15.97
C LEU A 124 1.53 -8.96 -15.22
N GLY A 125 1.84 -8.22 -14.15
CA GLY A 125 3.04 -8.50 -13.37
C GLY A 125 3.47 -7.38 -12.43
N LEU A 126 4.44 -7.67 -11.56
CA LEU A 126 5.01 -6.67 -10.66
C LEU A 126 5.78 -5.54 -11.38
N SER A 127 6.29 -5.75 -12.59
CA SER A 127 6.91 -4.70 -13.38
C SER A 127 5.93 -3.56 -13.68
N ALA A 128 4.67 -3.90 -14.01
CA ALA A 128 3.60 -2.92 -14.18
C ALA A 128 3.33 -2.17 -12.88
N VAL A 129 3.26 -2.88 -11.75
CA VAL A 129 3.08 -2.27 -10.42
C VAL A 129 4.19 -1.27 -10.10
N LEU A 130 5.45 -1.62 -10.33
CA LEU A 130 6.60 -0.76 -10.08
C LEU A 130 6.59 0.48 -10.99
N GLN A 131 6.26 0.29 -12.27
CA GLN A 131 6.14 1.39 -13.22
C GLN A 131 5.03 2.37 -12.81
N LEU A 132 3.87 1.84 -12.44
CA LEU A 132 2.72 2.64 -11.98
C LEU A 132 3.02 3.33 -10.65
N ALA A 133 3.71 2.67 -9.71
CA ALA A 133 4.14 3.29 -8.46
C ALA A 133 5.01 4.53 -8.72
N GLY A 134 5.95 4.44 -9.67
CA GLY A 134 6.73 5.59 -10.12
C GLY A 134 5.87 6.69 -10.75
N ARG A 135 4.97 6.32 -11.68
CA ARG A 135 4.10 7.26 -12.41
C ARG A 135 3.17 8.05 -11.48
N TYR A 136 2.50 7.37 -10.57
CA TYR A 136 1.56 7.97 -9.61
C TYR A 136 2.24 8.48 -8.34
N ARG A 137 3.57 8.32 -8.23
CA ARG A 137 4.39 8.70 -7.08
C ARG A 137 3.84 8.14 -5.77
N ALA A 138 3.36 6.91 -5.83
CA ALA A 138 2.78 6.15 -4.74
C ALA A 138 3.78 5.11 -4.23
N SER A 139 3.54 4.55 -3.03
CA SER A 139 4.37 3.45 -2.55
C SER A 139 4.10 2.19 -3.38
N VAL A 140 5.10 1.31 -3.51
CA VAL A 140 4.92 0.04 -4.23
C VAL A 140 3.82 -0.80 -3.58
N HIS A 141 3.71 -0.79 -2.24
CA HIS A 141 2.66 -1.50 -1.52
C HIS A 141 1.27 -0.96 -1.85
N ALA A 142 1.07 0.36 -1.83
CA ALA A 142 -0.22 0.96 -2.17
C ALA A 142 -0.58 0.69 -3.64
N SER A 143 0.43 0.75 -4.52
CA SER A 143 0.25 0.50 -5.96
C SER A 143 -0.08 -0.97 -6.23
N LEU A 144 0.56 -1.92 -5.53
CA LEU A 144 0.25 -3.36 -5.63
C LEU A 144 -1.20 -3.64 -5.23
N ARG A 145 -1.61 -3.09 -4.09
CA ARG A 145 -2.99 -3.19 -3.62
C ARG A 145 -3.97 -2.68 -4.67
N ARG A 146 -3.81 -1.43 -5.11
CA ARG A 146 -4.73 -0.81 -6.09
C ARG A 146 -4.72 -1.57 -7.42
N TYR A 147 -3.56 -2.04 -7.86
CA TYR A 147 -3.40 -2.85 -9.07
C TYR A 147 -4.19 -4.15 -9.00
N VAL A 148 -4.12 -4.86 -7.88
CA VAL A 148 -4.86 -6.13 -7.73
C VAL A 148 -6.35 -5.89 -7.56
N GLU A 149 -6.76 -4.95 -6.70
CA GLU A 149 -8.18 -4.64 -6.44
C GLU A 149 -8.93 -4.12 -7.68
N SER A 150 -8.22 -3.48 -8.62
CA SER A 150 -8.80 -2.97 -9.88
C SER A 150 -8.54 -3.86 -11.10
N SER A 151 -7.86 -5.00 -10.94
CA SER A 151 -7.54 -5.89 -12.06
C SER A 151 -8.77 -6.70 -12.50
N PHE A 152 -9.07 -6.66 -13.81
CA PHE A 152 -10.03 -7.57 -14.44
C PHE A 152 -9.46 -8.97 -14.70
N ARG A 153 -8.13 -9.13 -14.60
CA ARG A 153 -7.45 -10.43 -14.73
C ARG A 153 -7.29 -11.04 -13.33
N PRO A 154 -7.48 -12.35 -13.15
CA PRO A 154 -7.35 -12.97 -11.84
C PRO A 154 -5.89 -12.91 -11.38
N CYS A 155 -5.68 -12.23 -10.26
CA CYS A 155 -4.40 -12.19 -9.57
C CYS A 155 -4.63 -12.03 -8.07
N PHE A 156 -3.66 -12.53 -7.31
CA PHE A 156 -3.66 -12.46 -5.86
C PHE A 156 -2.32 -11.92 -5.40
N ALA A 157 -2.32 -10.92 -4.53
CA ALA A 157 -1.11 -10.42 -3.92
C ALA A 157 -1.10 -10.68 -2.43
N PHE A 158 0.09 -10.92 -1.90
CA PHE A 158 0.31 -10.93 -0.47
C PHE A 158 1.68 -10.35 -0.16
N VAL A 159 1.79 -9.78 1.04
CA VAL A 159 3.01 -9.13 1.51
C VAL A 159 3.52 -9.89 2.72
N LEU A 160 4.76 -10.35 2.65
CA LEU A 160 5.44 -11.02 3.74
C LEU A 160 6.30 -10.03 4.53
N SER A 161 6.45 -10.30 5.83
CA SER A 161 7.46 -9.61 6.65
C SER A 161 8.84 -9.75 6.01
N GLY A 162 9.71 -8.75 6.17
CA GLY A 162 11.06 -8.82 5.63
C GLY A 162 11.99 -9.75 6.41
N GLN A 163 11.60 -10.14 7.62
CA GLN A 163 12.36 -11.04 8.48
C GLN A 163 11.46 -12.18 8.96
N PRO A 164 11.99 -13.41 9.03
CA PRO A 164 11.25 -14.52 9.61
C PRO A 164 11.19 -14.39 11.13
N ILE A 165 10.15 -14.95 11.73
CA ILE A 165 10.08 -15.22 13.17
C ILE A 165 10.29 -16.70 13.42
N LEU A 166 10.82 -17.05 14.59
CA LEU A 166 10.92 -18.44 15.03
C LEU A 166 9.61 -18.85 15.69
N GLN A 167 8.98 -19.91 15.19
CA GLN A 167 7.77 -20.50 15.74
C GLN A 167 7.93 -22.03 15.78
N ALA A 168 7.91 -22.62 16.97
CA ALA A 168 8.08 -24.07 17.19
C ALA A 168 9.27 -24.65 16.40
N ASP A 169 10.45 -24.04 16.57
CA ASP A 169 11.72 -24.40 15.90
C ASP A 169 11.75 -24.28 14.37
N ALA A 170 10.71 -23.71 13.75
CA ALA A 170 10.68 -23.38 12.35
C ALA A 170 10.74 -21.85 12.13
N ALA A 171 11.60 -21.41 11.21
CA ALA A 171 11.56 -20.04 10.71
C ALA A 171 10.37 -19.87 9.77
N ILE A 172 9.50 -18.91 10.05
CA ILE A 172 8.31 -18.59 9.26
C ILE A 172 8.29 -17.11 8.90
N TYR A 173 7.73 -16.78 7.74
CA TYR A 173 7.45 -15.41 7.31
C TYR A 173 5.94 -15.15 7.44
N PRO A 174 5.52 -14.33 8.41
CA PRO A 174 4.14 -13.88 8.51
C PRO A 174 3.68 -13.11 7.26
N VAL A 175 2.45 -13.36 6.83
CA VAL A 175 1.75 -12.54 5.85
C VAL A 175 1.16 -11.33 6.56
N VAL A 176 1.57 -10.14 6.12
CA VAL A 176 1.15 -8.84 6.66
C VAL A 176 -0.20 -8.44 6.09
N THR A 177 -0.37 -8.58 4.77
CA THR A 177 -1.60 -8.23 4.05
C THR A 177 -1.80 -9.14 2.86
N THR A 178 -3.06 -9.29 2.46
CA THR A 178 -3.47 -9.97 1.22
C THR A 178 -4.42 -9.08 0.43
N HIS A 179 -4.38 -9.19 -0.89
CA HIS A 179 -5.24 -8.48 -1.82
C HIS A 179 -5.61 -9.41 -2.96
N GLU A 180 -6.85 -9.32 -3.44
CA GLU A 180 -7.36 -10.17 -4.49
C GLU A 180 -8.17 -9.38 -5.51
N SER A 181 -7.99 -9.71 -6.78
CA SER A 181 -8.84 -9.17 -7.84
C SER A 181 -10.21 -9.84 -7.77
N PRO A 182 -11.30 -9.15 -8.18
CA PRO A 182 -12.65 -9.75 -8.22
C PRO A 182 -12.70 -11.09 -8.97
N GLU A 183 -11.99 -11.19 -10.09
CA GLU A 183 -11.92 -12.40 -10.92
C GLU A 183 -11.18 -13.56 -10.21
N PHE A 184 -10.19 -13.26 -9.36
CA PHE A 184 -9.50 -14.27 -8.56
C PHE A 184 -10.43 -14.81 -7.47
N THR A 185 -11.14 -13.93 -6.75
CA THR A 185 -12.14 -14.33 -5.75
C THR A 185 -13.24 -15.19 -6.35
N PHE A 186 -13.70 -14.84 -7.56
CA PHE A 186 -14.70 -15.62 -8.28
C PHE A 186 -14.20 -17.02 -8.66
N ARG A 187 -12.95 -17.15 -9.11
CA ARG A 187 -12.37 -18.43 -9.53
C ARG A 187 -11.92 -19.35 -8.40
N PHE A 188 -11.47 -18.76 -7.29
CA PHE A 188 -10.93 -19.47 -6.14
C PHE A 188 -11.66 -19.06 -4.85
N PRO A 189 -12.98 -19.28 -4.75
CA PRO A 189 -13.79 -18.85 -3.61
C PRO A 189 -13.47 -19.62 -2.32
N THR A 190 -13.03 -20.89 -2.39
CA THR A 190 -12.74 -21.73 -1.22
C THR A 190 -11.25 -21.78 -0.87
N TRP A 191 -10.38 -21.19 -1.69
CA TRP A 191 -8.93 -21.26 -1.48
C TRP A 191 -8.55 -20.61 -0.15
N THR A 192 -7.78 -21.31 0.67
CA THR A 192 -7.34 -20.73 1.94
C THR A 192 -6.20 -19.73 1.69
N ARG A 193 -6.48 -18.46 1.98
CA ARG A 193 -5.49 -17.38 1.84
C ARG A 193 -4.33 -17.63 2.83
N PRO A 194 -3.06 -17.50 2.38
CA PRO A 194 -1.92 -17.77 3.24
C PRO A 194 -1.85 -16.73 4.36
N GLN A 195 -1.62 -17.20 5.59
CA GLN A 195 -1.34 -16.35 6.75
C GLN A 195 0.16 -16.29 7.08
N GLN A 196 0.92 -17.27 6.61
CA GLN A 196 2.36 -17.39 6.83
C GLN A 196 2.95 -18.35 5.79
N LEU A 197 4.26 -18.21 5.54
CA LEU A 197 5.00 -19.18 4.74
C LEU A 197 6.24 -19.69 5.50
N PRO A 198 6.54 -20.99 5.47
CA PRO A 198 7.77 -21.50 6.06
C PRO A 198 8.98 -20.97 5.28
N ALA A 199 10.09 -20.65 5.97
CA ALA A 199 11.32 -20.20 5.32
C ALA A 199 11.91 -21.24 4.36
N ALA A 200 11.54 -22.51 4.53
CA ALA A 200 11.87 -23.61 3.62
C ALA A 200 11.05 -23.60 2.30
N HIS A 201 10.08 -22.70 2.15
CA HIS A 201 9.26 -22.65 0.94
C HIS A 201 10.14 -22.40 -0.30
N PRO A 202 9.98 -23.17 -1.41
CA PRO A 202 10.86 -23.09 -2.58
C PRO A 202 11.01 -21.69 -3.20
N MET A 203 10.00 -20.82 -3.04
CA MET A 203 10.08 -19.43 -3.49
C MET A 203 11.25 -18.66 -2.88
N PHE A 204 11.67 -18.97 -1.65
CA PHE A 204 12.76 -18.26 -1.00
C PHE A 204 14.13 -18.63 -1.57
N ALA A 205 14.26 -19.78 -2.26
CA ALA A 205 15.48 -20.11 -3.00
C ALA A 205 15.74 -19.13 -4.17
N ARG A 206 14.70 -18.41 -4.60
CA ARG A 206 14.72 -17.37 -5.65
C ARG A 206 14.92 -15.97 -5.07
N VAL A 207 14.89 -15.82 -3.75
CA VAL A 207 15.01 -14.55 -3.04
C VAL A 207 16.45 -14.41 -2.53
N SER A 208 17.31 -13.70 -3.26
CA SER A 208 18.59 -13.24 -2.69
C SER A 208 18.34 -11.98 -1.86
N ARG A 209 18.91 -11.91 -0.65
CA ARG A 209 18.73 -10.76 0.27
C ARG A 209 19.26 -9.43 -0.29
N GLU A 210 20.12 -9.47 -1.30
CA GLU A 210 20.87 -8.28 -1.74
C GLU A 210 20.34 -7.63 -3.02
N LYS A 211 19.70 -8.35 -3.95
CA LYS A 211 19.20 -7.76 -5.21
C LYS A 211 18.01 -8.52 -5.78
N LEU A 212 16.81 -8.20 -5.33
CA LEU A 212 15.59 -8.47 -6.10
C LEU A 212 15.20 -7.19 -6.84
N ILE A 213 15.93 -6.91 -7.91
CA ILE A 213 15.56 -5.90 -8.92
C ILE A 213 15.45 -6.62 -10.26
N ASP A 214 14.81 -7.79 -10.28
CA ASP A 214 14.02 -8.22 -11.44
C ASP A 214 13.14 -9.40 -11.02
N MET A 215 11.99 -9.51 -11.69
CA MET A 215 10.91 -10.43 -11.38
C MET A 215 11.31 -11.89 -11.56
N GLU A 216 11.84 -12.54 -10.52
CA GLU A 216 11.95 -14.00 -10.57
C GLU A 216 10.57 -14.64 -10.43
N TYR A 217 10.28 -15.56 -11.35
CA TYR A 217 9.10 -16.40 -11.29
C TYR A 217 9.37 -17.60 -10.42
N ALA A 218 8.61 -17.76 -9.34
CA ALA A 218 8.50 -19.03 -8.65
C ALA A 218 7.23 -19.74 -9.14
N GLU A 219 7.32 -21.05 -9.36
CA GLU A 219 6.13 -21.86 -9.55
C GLU A 219 5.42 -21.95 -8.20
N PHE A 220 4.11 -21.72 -8.22
CA PHE A 220 3.26 -21.80 -7.05
C PHE A 220 2.08 -22.70 -7.38
N THR A 221 1.63 -23.50 -6.43
CA THR A 221 0.47 -24.37 -6.64
C THR A 221 -0.62 -23.92 -5.69
N LEU A 222 -1.74 -23.50 -6.28
CA LEU A 222 -2.99 -23.22 -5.57
C LEU A 222 -3.75 -24.54 -5.47
N VAL A 223 -4.36 -24.85 -4.32
CA VAL A 223 -5.19 -26.05 -4.18
C VAL A 223 -6.60 -25.61 -3.80
N GLU A 224 -7.55 -25.81 -4.71
CA GLU A 224 -8.97 -25.47 -4.58
C GLU A 224 -9.79 -26.75 -4.61
N ASP A 225 -10.54 -27.05 -3.55
CA ASP A 225 -11.38 -28.27 -3.47
C ASP A 225 -10.63 -29.57 -3.87
N GLY A 226 -9.35 -29.67 -3.52
CA GLY A 226 -8.48 -30.80 -3.86
C GLY A 226 -7.90 -30.78 -5.29
N THR A 227 -8.26 -29.80 -6.11
CA THR A 227 -7.70 -29.57 -7.45
C THR A 227 -6.50 -28.65 -7.38
N ALA A 228 -5.38 -29.06 -7.96
CA ALA A 228 -4.16 -28.25 -8.04
C ALA A 228 -4.18 -27.36 -9.30
N HIS A 229 -3.98 -26.06 -9.11
CA HIS A 229 -3.85 -25.06 -10.16
C HIS A 229 -2.45 -24.46 -10.13
N ASP A 230 -1.76 -24.47 -11.27
CA ASP A 230 -0.45 -23.86 -11.38
C ASP A 230 -0.59 -22.32 -11.44
N ALA A 231 0.23 -21.63 -10.68
CA ALA A 231 0.38 -20.19 -10.68
C ALA A 231 1.85 -19.78 -10.82
N ILE A 232 2.04 -18.57 -11.30
CA ILE A 232 3.34 -17.90 -11.38
C ILE A 232 3.37 -16.83 -10.30
N ALA A 233 4.36 -16.89 -9.43
CA ALA A 233 4.61 -15.87 -8.42
C ALA A 233 5.69 -14.90 -8.91
N HIS A 234 5.37 -13.62 -9.05
CA HIS A 234 6.36 -12.56 -9.17
C HIS A 234 6.76 -12.09 -7.77
N LEU A 235 8.06 -11.82 -7.59
CA LEU A 235 8.63 -11.47 -6.29
C LEU A 235 9.31 -10.09 -6.35
N PHE A 236 9.11 -9.25 -5.34
CA PHE A 236 9.81 -7.98 -5.17
C PHE A 236 10.09 -7.68 -3.70
N TYR A 237 11.36 -7.46 -3.34
CA TYR A 237 11.74 -7.08 -1.98
C TYR A 237 12.11 -5.61 -1.91
N ASN A 238 11.48 -4.87 -1.00
CA ASN A 238 11.68 -3.42 -0.88
C ASN A 238 12.62 -3.02 0.28
N GLY A 239 13.35 -3.96 0.86
CA GLY A 239 14.19 -3.75 2.06
C GLY A 239 13.47 -3.96 3.38
N HIS A 240 12.12 -3.94 3.39
CA HIS A 240 11.31 -4.12 4.60
C HIS A 240 10.33 -5.29 4.51
N HIS A 241 9.81 -5.54 3.32
CA HIS A 241 8.78 -6.53 3.04
C HIS A 241 9.05 -7.20 1.70
N LEU A 242 8.66 -8.48 1.58
CA LEU A 242 8.64 -9.20 0.32
C LEU A 242 7.21 -9.17 -0.23
N LEU A 243 7.04 -8.50 -1.35
CA LEU A 243 5.78 -8.39 -2.08
C LEU A 243 5.71 -9.53 -3.09
N VAL A 244 4.59 -10.26 -3.08
CA VAL A 244 4.35 -11.39 -3.96
C VAL A 244 3.07 -11.14 -4.74
N LEU A 245 3.12 -11.33 -6.07
CA LEU A 245 1.96 -11.31 -6.96
C LEU A 245 1.83 -12.69 -7.63
N LEU A 246 0.77 -13.41 -7.30
CA LEU A 246 0.39 -14.67 -7.91
C LEU A 246 -0.54 -14.44 -9.10
N ILE A 247 -0.25 -15.11 -10.21
CA ILE A 247 -1.04 -15.11 -11.42
C ILE A 247 -1.29 -16.56 -11.85
N PRO A 248 -2.54 -17.03 -11.93
CA PRO A 248 -2.83 -18.38 -12.41
C PRO A 248 -2.36 -18.58 -13.87
N ARG A 249 -1.75 -19.74 -14.16
CA ARG A 249 -1.04 -19.97 -15.44
C ARG A 249 -1.93 -20.03 -16.66
N ASP A 250 -3.17 -20.47 -16.50
CA ASP A 250 -4.20 -20.51 -17.54
C ASP A 250 -4.44 -19.12 -18.18
N ILE A 251 -4.10 -18.02 -17.50
CA ILE A 251 -4.18 -16.65 -18.01
C ILE A 251 -2.87 -16.20 -18.69
N THR A 252 -1.72 -16.78 -18.33
CA THR A 252 -0.41 -16.29 -18.80
C THR A 252 -0.04 -16.68 -20.23
N GLY A 253 -0.88 -17.50 -20.92
CA GLY A 253 -0.67 -17.91 -22.30
C GLY A 253 0.60 -18.74 -22.58
N ARG A 254 1.44 -19.01 -21.57
CA ARG A 254 2.66 -19.81 -21.71
C ARG A 254 2.32 -21.30 -21.61
N ALA A 255 2.14 -21.92 -22.76
CA ALA A 255 2.15 -23.37 -22.91
C ALA A 255 3.43 -23.97 -22.28
N ARG A 256 3.31 -25.13 -21.62
CA ARG A 256 4.44 -25.92 -21.09
C ARG A 256 5.52 -26.07 -22.17
N ARG A 257 6.66 -25.39 -22.05
CA ARG A 257 7.89 -25.87 -22.70
C ARG A 257 8.46 -26.99 -21.85
N ARG A 258 7.95 -28.20 -22.08
CA ARG A 258 8.54 -29.43 -21.54
C ARG A 258 9.82 -29.70 -22.34
N ILE A 259 10.96 -29.21 -21.88
CA ILE A 259 12.25 -29.66 -22.41
C ILE A 259 12.46 -31.07 -21.86
N VAL A 260 12.04 -32.07 -22.65
CA VAL A 260 12.38 -33.47 -22.38
C VAL A 260 13.83 -33.63 -22.82
N GLN A 261 14.75 -33.62 -21.87
CA GLN A 261 16.12 -34.03 -22.11
C GLN A 261 16.14 -35.57 -22.16
N THR A 262 15.89 -36.16 -23.32
CA THR A 262 16.17 -37.58 -23.55
C THR A 262 17.67 -37.78 -23.47
N ARG A 263 18.14 -38.47 -22.42
CA ARG A 263 19.48 -39.04 -22.38
C ARG A 263 19.60 -40.04 -23.54
N ARG A 264 20.61 -39.85 -24.39
CA ARG A 264 21.19 -40.95 -25.18
C ARG A 264 22.19 -41.68 -24.31
#